data_AF-A0A3P6RAW6-F1
#
_entry.id   AF-A0A3P6RAW6-F1
#
_cell.length_a   1.000
_cell.length_b   1.000
_cell.length_c   1.000
_cell.angle_alpha   90.00
_cell.angle_beta   90.00
_cell.angle_gamma   90.00
#
_symmetry.space_group_name_H-M   'P 1'
#
loop_
_entity.id
_entity.type
_entity.pdbx_description
1 polymer ?
#
loop_
_entity_poly.entity_id
_entity_poly.type
_entity_poly.pdbx_seq_one_letter_code
_entity_poly.pdbx_strand_id
1 'polypeptide(L)'
;MRIASLFLQLSNEYMMAVAALRPPAYDLEEPFVNRSVQTVYRDSEAQTDPYSPPYTVKVGDIPEVLSISTLTYGHGLPAGQKEVEMIERARERRQLEAKLMDNSQLTGAKLLAYRKKMLDDAEMQEWARREKEIEE
;
A
#
# COMPACT_ATOMS: atom_id res chain seq x y z
N MET A 1 -18.59 26.23 45.08
CA MET A 1 -18.97 25.82 43.70
C MET A 1 -18.42 26.71 42.57
N ARG A 2 -17.45 27.62 42.79
CA ARG A 2 -16.91 28.47 41.70
C ARG A 2 -15.64 27.95 41.04
N ILE A 3 -14.85 27.13 41.73
CA ILE A 3 -13.54 26.65 41.24
C ILE A 3 -13.69 25.56 40.17
N ALA A 4 -14.63 24.63 40.34
CA ALA A 4 -14.88 23.57 39.36
C ALA A 4 -15.44 24.09 38.03
N SER A 5 -16.25 25.15 38.07
CA SER A 5 -16.79 25.82 36.87
C SER A 5 -15.68 26.51 36.07
N LEU A 6 -14.77 27.22 36.73
CA LEU A 6 -13.63 27.85 36.07
C LEU A 6 -12.68 26.81 35.44
N PHE A 7 -12.44 25.68 36.11
CA PHE A 7 -11.59 24.62 35.57
C PHE A 7 -12.20 23.96 34.33
N LEU A 8 -13.52 23.73 34.33
CA LEU A 8 -14.23 23.25 33.15
C LEU A 8 -14.16 24.26 32.00
N GLN A 9 -14.33 25.54 32.30
CA GLN A 9 -14.31 26.62 31.30
C GLN A 9 -12.93 26.79 30.66
N LEU A 10 -11.86 26.79 31.48
CA LEU A 10 -10.47 26.79 31.01
C LEU A 10 -10.12 25.53 30.22
N SER A 11 -10.62 24.36 30.62
CA SER A 11 -10.41 23.11 29.86
C SER A 11 -11.10 23.14 28.50
N ASN A 12 -12.28 23.75 28.41
CA ASN A 12 -13.01 23.89 27.14
C ASN A 12 -12.33 24.90 26.21
N GLU A 13 -11.89 26.03 26.75
CA GLU A 13 -11.13 27.03 25.97
C GLU A 13 -9.80 26.44 25.48
N TYR A 14 -9.10 25.67 26.32
CA TYR A 14 -7.87 24.97 25.93
C TYR A 14 -8.13 23.93 24.83
N MET A 15 -9.19 23.12 24.95
CA MET A 15 -9.54 22.13 23.93
C MET A 15 -9.98 22.77 22.61
N MET A 16 -10.68 23.91 22.65
CA MET A 16 -11.03 24.70 21.46
C MET A 16 -9.80 25.33 20.80
N ALA A 17 -8.86 25.87 21.58
CA ALA A 17 -7.61 26.42 21.06
C ALA A 17 -6.70 25.34 20.44
N VAL A 18 -6.62 24.16 21.07
CA VAL A 18 -5.91 22.99 20.53
C VAL A 18 -6.59 22.46 19.25
N ALA A 19 -7.92 22.49 19.18
CA ALA A 19 -8.65 22.14 17.97
C ALA A 19 -8.46 23.17 16.84
N ALA A 20 -8.33 24.46 17.16
CA ALA A 20 -8.08 25.52 16.19
C ALA A 20 -6.62 25.54 15.67
N LEU A 21 -5.68 25.09 16.49
CA LEU A 21 -4.29 24.86 16.11
C LEU A 21 -4.06 23.50 15.45
N ARG A 22 -5.08 22.63 15.44
CA ARG A 22 -5.03 21.39 14.66
C ARG A 22 -5.01 21.81 13.20
N PRO A 23 -3.92 21.60 12.46
CA PRO A 23 -3.94 21.84 11.03
C PRO A 23 -5.13 21.06 10.45
N PRO A 24 -5.87 21.63 9.47
CA PRO A 24 -6.84 20.83 8.72
C PRO A 24 -6.11 19.56 8.31
N ALA A 25 -6.75 18.40 8.51
CA ALA A 25 -6.17 17.11 8.17
C ALA A 25 -5.43 17.29 6.84
N TYR A 26 -4.12 17.03 6.81
CA TYR A 26 -3.38 17.11 5.56
C TYR A 26 -4.08 16.15 4.62
N ASP A 27 -4.84 16.70 3.68
CA ASP A 27 -5.38 15.98 2.55
C ASP A 27 -4.16 15.57 1.73
N LEU A 28 -3.56 14.44 2.11
CA LEU A 28 -2.47 13.81 1.37
C LEU A 28 -3.07 13.23 0.08
N GLU A 29 -3.42 14.09 -0.87
CA GLU A 29 -3.65 13.82 -2.30
C GLU A 29 -4.28 15.05 -2.98
N GLU A 30 -3.53 16.14 -3.13
CA GLU A 30 -3.73 16.90 -4.38
C GLU A 30 -2.92 16.17 -5.46
N PRO A 31 -3.56 15.67 -6.54
CA PRO A 31 -2.82 15.09 -7.64
C PRO A 31 -1.81 16.12 -8.16
N PHE A 32 -0.63 15.67 -8.53
CA PHE A 32 0.37 16.52 -9.18
C PHE A 32 -0.24 17.14 -10.44
N VAL A 33 -0.63 18.42 -10.35
CA VAL A 33 -1.11 19.18 -11.51
C VAL A 33 0.11 19.82 -12.17
N ASN A 34 0.45 19.34 -13.37
CA ASN A 34 1.40 20.03 -14.23
C ASN A 34 0.84 21.44 -14.53
N ARG A 35 1.42 22.48 -13.91
CA ARG A 35 1.02 23.86 -14.17
C ARG A 35 1.51 24.27 -15.55
N SER A 36 0.59 24.71 -16.41
CA SER A 36 0.94 25.32 -17.70
C SER A 36 1.72 26.62 -17.47
N VAL A 37 2.96 26.69 -17.94
CA VAL A 37 3.69 27.95 -18.06
C VAL A 37 3.10 28.70 -19.25
N GLN A 38 2.37 29.78 -18.99
CA GLN A 38 1.69 30.54 -20.04
C GLN A 38 2.57 31.72 -20.48
N THR A 39 2.99 31.71 -21.75
CA THR A 39 3.58 32.89 -22.39
C THR A 39 2.51 33.94 -22.70
N VAL A 40 2.90 35.22 -22.76
CA VAL A 40 1.99 36.37 -22.99
C VAL A 40 1.18 36.25 -24.30
N TYR A 41 1.67 35.47 -25.27
CA TYR A 41 0.96 35.13 -26.49
C TYR A 41 0.51 33.66 -26.44
N ARG A 42 -0.79 33.41 -26.70
CA ARG A 42 -1.43 32.10 -26.69
C ARG A 42 -1.53 31.56 -28.12
N ASP A 43 -0.73 30.56 -28.44
CA ASP A 43 -0.90 29.77 -29.66
C ASP A 43 -1.75 28.54 -29.34
N SER A 44 -3.05 28.64 -29.60
CA SER A 44 -4.04 27.65 -29.17
C SER A 44 -3.91 26.31 -29.93
N GLU A 45 -3.25 26.33 -31.09
CA GLU A 45 -3.07 25.16 -31.96
C GLU A 45 -1.83 24.32 -31.57
N ALA A 46 -0.89 24.91 -30.82
CA ALA A 46 0.34 24.26 -30.36
C ALA A 46 0.28 23.76 -28.90
N GLN A 47 -0.81 24.05 -28.18
CA GLN A 47 -0.96 23.73 -26.76
C GLN A 47 -1.61 22.36 -26.58
N THR A 48 -0.88 21.40 -26.04
CA THR A 48 -1.42 20.08 -25.67
C THR A 48 -1.93 20.09 -24.23
N ASP A 49 -2.93 19.26 -23.95
CA ASP A 49 -3.32 18.96 -22.56
C ASP A 49 -2.11 18.37 -21.82
N PRO A 50 -1.87 18.75 -20.55
CA PRO A 50 -0.86 18.10 -19.74
C PRO A 50 -1.11 16.59 -19.70
N TYR A 51 -0.06 15.80 -19.87
CA TYR A 51 -0.17 14.35 -19.79
C TYR A 51 -0.75 13.93 -18.42
N SER A 52 -1.87 13.21 -18.45
CA SER A 52 -2.41 12.50 -17.29
C SER A 52 -2.19 11.00 -17.48
N PRO A 53 -1.51 10.32 -16.55
CA PRO A 53 -1.39 8.87 -16.60
C PRO A 53 -2.77 8.19 -16.64
N PRO A 54 -2.94 7.11 -17.42
CA PRO A 54 -4.21 6.37 -17.47
C PRO A 54 -4.50 5.58 -16.17
N TYR A 55 -3.51 5.46 -15.27
CA TYR A 55 -3.63 4.76 -14.01
C TYR A 55 -3.00 5.57 -12.88
N THR A 56 -3.71 5.67 -11.76
CA THR A 56 -3.24 6.29 -10.51
C THR A 56 -3.21 5.25 -9.40
N VAL A 57 -2.13 5.25 -8.62
CA VAL A 57 -1.97 4.39 -7.45
C VAL A 57 -2.60 5.11 -6.25
N LYS A 58 -3.43 4.43 -5.48
CA LYS A 58 -4.01 4.99 -4.25
C LYS A 58 -2.92 5.14 -3.19
N VAL A 59 -2.94 6.23 -2.41
CA VAL A 59 -2.00 6.36 -1.28
C VAL A 59 -2.15 5.18 -0.32
N GLY A 60 -1.02 4.54 -0.03
CA GLY A 60 -0.92 3.35 0.83
C GLY A 60 -0.99 2.01 0.09
N ASP A 61 -1.32 2.00 -1.21
CA ASP A 61 -1.28 0.78 -2.02
C ASP A 61 0.13 0.58 -2.63
N ILE A 62 0.58 -0.68 -2.65
CA ILE A 62 1.90 -1.05 -3.20
C ILE A 62 1.65 -1.86 -4.48
N PRO A 63 1.75 -1.23 -5.67
CA PRO A 63 1.46 -1.91 -6.91
C PRO A 63 2.48 -3.03 -7.16
N GLU A 64 1.99 -4.16 -7.68
CA GLU A 64 2.81 -5.34 -7.94
C GLU A 64 3.96 -5.05 -8.91
N VAL A 65 3.77 -4.13 -9.86
CA VAL A 65 4.81 -3.74 -10.84
C VAL A 65 6.07 -3.22 -10.14
N LEU A 66 5.93 -2.53 -9.00
CA LEU A 66 7.10 -2.08 -8.23
C LEU A 66 7.85 -3.24 -7.56
N SER A 67 7.19 -4.38 -7.32
CA SER A 67 7.86 -5.56 -6.74
C SER A 67 8.78 -6.28 -7.72
N ILE A 68 8.60 -6.08 -9.03
CA ILE A 68 9.42 -6.68 -10.09
C ILE A 68 10.37 -5.67 -10.75
N SER A 69 10.55 -4.48 -10.16
CA SER A 69 11.39 -3.42 -10.75
C SER A 69 12.87 -3.78 -10.87
N THR A 70 13.30 -4.87 -10.21
CA THR A 70 14.65 -5.42 -10.32
C THR A 70 14.89 -6.17 -11.63
N LEU A 71 13.82 -6.62 -12.31
CA LEU A 71 13.90 -7.26 -13.61
C LEU A 71 14.03 -6.19 -14.69
N THR A 72 15.17 -6.16 -15.37
CA THR A 72 15.42 -5.24 -16.50
C THR A 72 15.84 -6.02 -17.74
N TYR A 73 15.78 -5.41 -18.92
CA TYR A 73 16.22 -6.06 -20.16
C TYR A 73 17.66 -6.58 -20.05
N GLY A 74 17.88 -7.86 -20.36
CA GLY A 74 19.18 -8.53 -20.18
C GLY A 74 19.49 -8.98 -18.75
N HIS A 75 18.65 -8.60 -17.78
CA HIS A 75 18.74 -8.98 -16.37
C HIS A 75 17.37 -9.53 -15.91
N GLY A 76 17.01 -10.67 -16.47
CA GLY A 76 15.76 -11.37 -16.19
C GLY A 76 14.55 -10.95 -17.03
N LEU A 77 14.77 -10.13 -18.07
CA LEU A 77 13.81 -9.93 -19.16
C LEU A 77 14.49 -10.17 -20.53
N PRO A 78 13.80 -10.82 -21.50
CA PRO A 78 12.43 -11.33 -21.43
C PRO A 78 12.29 -12.49 -20.45
N ALA A 79 11.16 -12.52 -19.72
CA ALA A 79 10.99 -13.44 -18.61
C ALA A 79 10.99 -14.91 -19.08
N GLY A 80 11.90 -15.70 -18.56
CA GLY A 80 11.92 -17.16 -18.67
C GLY A 80 10.97 -17.82 -17.67
N GLN A 81 10.86 -19.15 -17.75
CA GLN A 81 9.96 -19.93 -16.88
C GLN A 81 10.27 -19.73 -15.38
N LYS A 82 11.56 -19.66 -15.00
CA LYS A 82 11.99 -19.46 -13.61
C LYS A 82 11.55 -18.10 -13.05
N GLU A 83 11.65 -17.04 -13.85
CA GLU A 83 11.23 -15.70 -13.44
C GLU A 83 9.71 -15.61 -13.29
N VAL A 84 8.96 -16.23 -14.21
CA VAL A 84 7.49 -16.32 -14.09
C VAL A 84 7.10 -17.08 -12.82
N GLU A 85 7.72 -18.23 -12.55
CA GLU A 85 7.43 -19.02 -11.35
C GLU A 85 7.75 -18.24 -10.07
N MET A 86 8.85 -17.48 -10.04
CA MET A 86 9.18 -16.61 -8.91
C MET A 86 8.10 -15.53 -8.68
N ILE A 87 7.57 -14.93 -9.74
CA ILE A 87 6.51 -13.92 -9.64
C ILE A 87 5.22 -14.55 -9.13
N GLU A 88 4.85 -15.72 -9.64
CA GLU A 88 3.67 -16.46 -9.18
C GLU A 88 3.80 -16.84 -7.70
N ARG A 89 4.97 -17.34 -7.29
CA ARG A 89 5.30 -17.63 -5.89
C ARG A 89 5.15 -16.40 -4.99
N ALA A 90 5.60 -15.23 -5.44
CA ALA A 90 5.43 -13.98 -4.70
C ALA A 90 3.95 -13.58 -4.57
N ARG A 91 3.13 -13.83 -5.60
CA ARG A 91 1.67 -13.61 -5.55
C ARG A 91 0.99 -14.55 -4.56
N GLU A 92 1.31 -15.83 -4.60
CA GLU A 92 0.79 -16.84 -3.66
C GLU A 92 1.09 -16.45 -2.21
N ARG A 93 2.33 -16.05 -1.94
CA ARG A 93 2.76 -15.58 -0.61
C ARG A 93 1.95 -14.39 -0.13
N ARG A 94 1.76 -13.38 -0.98
CA ARG A 94 0.97 -12.19 -0.65
C ARG A 94 -0.51 -12.54 -0.39
N GLN A 95 -1.09 -13.43 -1.19
CA GLN A 95 -2.46 -13.90 -0.96
C GLN A 95 -2.60 -14.67 0.35
N LEU A 96 -1.60 -15.48 0.71
CA LEU A 96 -1.56 -16.16 1.99
C LEU A 96 -1.47 -15.17 3.15
N GLU A 97 -0.59 -14.17 3.06
CA GLU A 97 -0.46 -13.12 4.07
C GLU A 97 -1.75 -12.32 4.24
N ALA A 98 -2.41 -11.95 3.13
CA ALA A 98 -3.72 -11.30 3.16
C ALA A 98 -4.77 -12.19 3.85
N LYS A 99 -4.83 -13.48 3.50
CA LYS A 99 -5.71 -14.46 4.16
C LYS A 99 -5.42 -14.59 5.65
N LEU A 100 -4.16 -14.53 6.09
CA LEU A 100 -3.80 -14.57 7.51
C LEU A 100 -4.34 -13.36 8.27
N MET A 101 -4.33 -12.18 7.64
CA MET A 101 -4.80 -10.92 8.21
C MET A 101 -6.33 -10.80 8.23
N ASP A 102 -7.05 -11.29 7.22
CA ASP A 102 -8.51 -11.09 7.02
C ASP A 102 -9.43 -12.00 7.88
N ASN A 103 -8.88 -12.82 8.78
CA ASN A 103 -9.67 -13.80 9.56
C ASN A 103 -10.45 -13.20 10.74
N SER A 104 -11.18 -12.11 10.52
CA SER A 104 -12.04 -11.41 11.49
C SER A 104 -13.10 -12.33 12.14
N GLN A 105 -13.45 -13.44 11.48
CA GLN A 105 -14.48 -14.38 11.94
C GLN A 105 -14.03 -15.30 13.09
N LEU A 106 -12.72 -15.50 13.30
CA LEU A 106 -12.20 -16.33 14.39
C LEU A 106 -11.58 -15.46 15.47
N THR A 107 -11.86 -15.79 16.74
CA THR A 107 -11.31 -15.09 17.91
C THR A 107 -10.53 -16.04 18.84
N GLY A 108 -9.49 -15.51 19.47
CA GLY A 108 -8.70 -16.20 20.50
C GLY A 108 -7.97 -17.46 19.99
N ALA A 109 -8.09 -18.56 20.73
CA ALA A 109 -7.33 -19.79 20.50
C ALA A 109 -7.63 -20.44 19.14
N LYS A 110 -8.85 -20.32 18.61
CA LYS A 110 -9.23 -20.91 17.31
C LYS A 110 -8.55 -20.18 16.14
N LEU A 111 -8.40 -18.86 16.24
CA LEU A 111 -7.67 -18.06 15.25
C LEU A 111 -6.19 -18.45 15.20
N LEU A 112 -5.58 -18.62 16.37
CA LEU A 112 -4.18 -19.04 16.47
C LEU A 112 -3.95 -20.44 15.89
N ALA A 113 -4.83 -21.40 16.22
CA ALA A 113 -4.75 -22.75 15.66
C ALA A 113 -4.92 -22.74 14.13
N TYR A 114 -5.85 -21.94 13.60
CA TYR A 114 -6.05 -21.79 12.17
C TYR A 114 -4.82 -21.19 11.47
N ARG A 115 -4.29 -20.07 11.98
CA ARG A 115 -3.09 -19.44 11.43
C ARG A 115 -1.88 -20.36 11.47
N LYS A 116 -1.70 -21.09 12.58
CA LYS A 116 -0.61 -22.07 12.71
C LYS A 116 -0.72 -23.14 11.63
N LYS A 117 -1.90 -23.75 11.47
CA LYS A 117 -2.12 -24.76 10.43
C LYS A 117 -1.82 -24.21 9.02
N MET A 118 -2.30 -23.01 8.71
CA MET A 118 -2.05 -22.38 7.41
C MET A 118 -0.57 -22.12 7.15
N LEU A 119 0.20 -21.76 8.19
CA LEU A 119 1.65 -21.58 8.08
C LEU A 119 2.38 -22.92 7.92
N ASP A 120 2.00 -23.93 8.70
CA ASP A 120 2.58 -25.28 8.64
C ASP A 120 2.35 -25.89 7.23
N ASP A 121 1.14 -25.74 6.68
CA ASP A 121 0.79 -26.22 5.32
C ASP A 121 1.64 -25.50 4.25
N ALA A 122 1.88 -24.20 4.40
CA ALA A 122 2.69 -23.42 3.47
C ALA A 122 4.18 -23.74 3.56
N GLU A 123 4.70 -24.01 4.77
CA GLU A 123 6.08 -24.46 4.97
C GLU A 123 6.30 -25.82 4.31
N MET A 124 5.36 -26.76 4.45
CA MET A 124 5.44 -28.07 3.81
C MET A 124 5.48 -27.98 2.28
N GLN A 125 4.66 -27.11 1.67
CA GLN A 125 4.69 -26.86 0.23
C GLN A 125 6.04 -26.29 -0.22
N GLU A 126 6.61 -25.41 0.58
CA GLU A 126 7.89 -24.78 0.29
C GLU A 126 9.05 -25.78 0.39
N TRP A 127 9.03 -26.65 1.40
CA TRP A 127 10.00 -27.76 1.51
C TRP A 127 9.92 -28.72 0.33
N ALA A 128 8.71 -29.14 -0.07
CA ALA A 128 8.51 -30.01 -1.23
C ALA A 128 9.01 -29.37 -2.53
N ARG A 129 8.94 -28.02 -2.64
CA ARG A 129 9.51 -27.31 -3.79
C ARG A 129 11.04 -27.31 -3.74
N ARG A 130 11.64 -26.99 -2.58
CA ARG A 130 13.10 -27.03 -2.41
C ARG A 130 13.68 -28.41 -2.71
N GLU A 131 12.99 -29.47 -2.31
CA GLU A 131 13.40 -30.84 -2.59
C GLU A 131 13.46 -31.11 -4.10
N LYS A 132 12.43 -30.67 -4.85
CA LYS A 132 12.45 -30.75 -6.32
C LYS A 132 13.55 -29.92 -6.96
N GLU A 133 13.80 -28.71 -6.45
CA GLU A 133 14.89 -27.83 -6.95
C GLU A 133 16.28 -28.43 -6.69
N ILE A 134 16.44 -29.34 -5.71
CA ILE A 134 17.70 -30.05 -5.44
C ILE A 134 17.85 -31.28 -6.36
N GLU A 135 16.74 -31.91 -6.76
CA GLU A 135 16.73 -33.07 -7.65
C GLU A 135 16.96 -32.71 -9.14
N GLU A 136 16.60 -31.49 -9.55
CA GLU A 136 16.89 -30.92 -10.88
C GLU A 136 18.34 -30.45 -11.06
#